data_AF-A0A1G9FAI7-F1
#
_entry.id   AF-A0A1G9FAI7-F1
#
_cell.length_a   1.000
_cell.length_b   1.000
_cell.length_c   1.000
_cell.angle_alpha   90.00
_cell.angle_beta   90.00
_cell.angle_gamma   90.00
#
_symmetry.space_group_name_H-M   'P 1'
#
loop_
_entity.id
_entity.type
_entity.pdbx_description
1 polymer ?
#
loop_
_entity_poly.entity_id
_entity_poly.type
_entity_poly.pdbx_seq_one_letter_code
_entity_poly.pdbx_strand_id
1 'polypeptide(L)' 'MLWTSLASSKKFIVGQNAPDSAENLTYLKDLVDDGVLTPVIDRSYAFEQVVEAHRYVAQGHKRGNVTLTVA' A
#
# COMPACT_ATOMS: atom_id res chain seq x y z
N MET A 1 -17.97 5.93 9.79
CA MET A 1 -17.38 6.85 10.80
C MET A 1 -18.41 7.50 11.73
N LEU A 2 -19.71 7.55 11.42
CA LEU A 2 -20.70 8.20 12.29
C LEU A 2 -21.13 7.39 13.53
N TRP A 3 -21.01 6.05 13.55
CA TRP A 3 -21.58 5.21 14.63
C TRP A 3 -20.67 5.03 15.86
N THR A 4 -19.38 5.35 15.77
CA THR A 4 -18.44 5.14 16.88
C THR A 4 -18.63 6.14 18.03
N SER A 5 -19.22 7.32 17.80
CA SER A 5 -19.42 8.33 18.84
C SER A 5 -20.64 8.06 19.74
N LEU A 6 -21.63 7.29 19.27
CA LEU A 6 -22.88 7.05 20.00
C LEU A 6 -22.79 5.90 21.02
N ALA A 7 -21.75 5.06 20.95
CA ALA A 7 -21.69 3.79 21.68
C ALA A 7 -20.60 3.68 22.76
N SER A 8 -19.63 4.61 22.85
CA SER A 8 -18.54 4.46 23.82
C SER A 8 -17.78 5.76 24.15
N SER A 9 -17.36 5.91 25.42
CA SER A 9 -16.42 6.95 25.88
C SER A 9 -14.95 6.62 25.58
N LYS A 10 -14.67 5.50 24.91
CA LYS A 10 -13.32 5.10 24.55
C LYS A 10 -12.78 5.96 23.40
N LYS A 11 -11.61 6.57 23.61
CA LYS A 11 -10.86 7.28 22.57
C LYS A 11 -10.47 6.29 21.46
N PHE A 12 -11.03 6.51 20.27
CA PHE A 12 -10.62 5.82 19.05
C PHE A 12 -9.52 6.64 18.39
N ILE A 13 -8.28 6.15 18.43
CA ILE A 13 -7.16 6.76 17.71
C ILE A 13 -7.07 6.05 16.36
N VAL A 14 -7.49 6.73 15.31
CA VAL A 14 -7.13 6.33 13.95
C VAL A 14 -5.63 6.57 13.82
N GLY A 15 -4.86 5.55 13.46
CA GLY A 15 -3.42 5.68 13.29
C GLY A 15 -3.10 6.87 12.38
N GLN A 16 -2.29 7.80 12.89
CA GLN A 16 -1.73 8.84 12.03
C GLN A 16 -0.54 8.22 11.31
N ASN A 17 -0.59 8.21 9.98
CA ASN A 17 0.58 7.89 9.18
C ASN A 17 1.60 9.02 9.35
N ALA A 18 2.89 8.69 9.24
CA ALA A 18 3.91 9.72 9.08
C ALA A 18 3.58 10.59 7.84
N PRO A 19 3.93 11.89 7.86
CA PRO A 19 3.72 12.74 6.70
C PRO A 19 4.50 12.20 5.50
N ASP A 20 3.89 12.28 4.31
CA ASP A 20 4.56 11.93 3.08
C ASP A 20 5.67 12.97 2.82
N SER A 21 6.93 12.53 2.81
CA SER A 21 8.09 13.39 2.56
C SER A 21 9.13 12.69 1.70
N ALA A 22 9.92 13.48 0.96
CA ALA A 22 11.03 12.94 0.15
C ALA A 22 12.10 12.27 1.02
N GLU A 23 12.31 12.80 2.24
CA GLU A 23 13.24 12.21 3.22
C GLU A 23 12.77 10.82 3.66
N ASN A 24 11.48 10.66 3.97
CA ASN A 24 10.91 9.37 4.34
C ASN A 24 11.02 8.35 3.20
N LEU A 25 10.79 8.76 1.96
CA LEU A 25 10.95 7.89 0.79
C LEU A 25 12.42 7.50 0.55
N THR A 26 13.35 8.42 0.74
CA THR A 26 14.79 8.16 0.60
C THR A 26 15.25 7.15 1.65
N TYR A 27 14.82 7.34 2.90
CA TYR A 27 15.08 6.37 3.96
C TYR A 27 14.54 4.96 3.63
N LEU A 28 13.31 4.87 3.13
CA LEU A 28 12.74 3.57 2.72
C LEU A 28 13.51 2.95 1.54
N LYS A 29 13.94 3.75 0.56
CA LYS A 29 14.77 3.28 -0.55
C LYS A 29 16.09 2.69 -0.04
N ASP A 30 16.77 3.37 0.86
CA ASP A 30 18.08 2.92 1.36
C ASP A 30 17.95 1.58 2.10
N LEU A 31 16.86 1.37 2.86
CA LEU A 31 16.58 0.06 3.46
C LEU A 31 16.36 -1.05 2.42
N VAL A 32 15.78 -0.72 1.26
CA VAL A 32 15.59 -1.66 0.16
C VAL A 32 16.92 -1.98 -0.52
N ASP A 33 17.73 -0.96 -0.80
CA ASP A 33 19.05 -1.10 -1.41
C ASP A 33 20.00 -1.92 -0.53
N ASP A 34 19.93 -1.73 0.80
CA ASP A 34 20.70 -2.49 1.79
C ASP A 34 20.16 -3.91 2.04
N GLY A 35 19.03 -4.29 1.40
CA GLY A 35 18.39 -5.60 1.55
C GLY A 35 17.72 -5.82 2.92
N VAL A 36 17.61 -4.79 3.75
CA VAL A 36 16.91 -4.82 5.05
C VAL A 36 15.39 -4.92 4.84
N LEU A 37 14.88 -4.30 3.77
CA LEU A 37 13.47 -4.31 3.40
C LEU A 37 13.29 -4.86 1.98
N THR A 38 12.51 -5.93 1.82
CA THR A 38 12.17 -6.47 0.50
C THR A 38 10.71 -6.18 0.17
N PRO A 39 10.40 -5.31 -0.82
CA PRO A 39 9.04 -5.10 -1.28
C PRO A 39 8.46 -6.39 -1.84
N VAL A 40 7.27 -6.78 -1.38
CA VAL A 40 6.58 -7.96 -1.89
C VAL A 40 5.77 -7.58 -3.14
N ILE A 41 6.23 -8.03 -4.30
CA ILE A 41 5.49 -7.94 -5.55
C ILE A 41 4.68 -9.22 -5.72
N ASP A 42 3.36 -9.09 -5.76
CA ASP A 42 2.45 -10.21 -5.96
C ASP A 42 2.43 -10.63 -7.44
N ARG A 43 2.16 -9.65 -8.30
CA ARG A 43 2.04 -9.83 -9.75
C ARG A 43 2.53 -8.60 -10.48
N SER A 44 3.01 -8.83 -11.70
CA SER A 44 3.29 -7.77 -12.67
C SER A 44 2.47 -8.02 -13.92
N TYR A 45 1.86 -6.96 -14.45
CA TYR A 45 1.05 -6.97 -15.66
C TYR A 45 1.67 -6.00 -16.67
N ALA A 46 1.53 -6.26 -17.96
CA ALA A 46 1.81 -5.24 -18.98
C ALA A 46 0.77 -4.10 -18.87
N PHE A 47 1.11 -2.90 -19.33
CA PHE A 47 0.21 -1.75 -19.24
C PHE A 47 -1.14 -1.99 -19.95
N GLU A 48 -1.12 -2.72 -21.06
CA GLU A 48 -2.33 -3.11 -21.82
C GLU A 48 -3.30 -3.97 -20.99
N GLN A 49 -2.80 -4.60 -19.93
CA GLN A 49 -3.57 -5.46 -19.03
C GLN A 49 -4.08 -4.73 -17.78
N VAL A 50 -4.05 -3.40 -17.74
CA VAL A 50 -4.49 -2.59 -16.59
C VAL A 50 -5.88 -2.95 -16.08
N VAL A 51 -6.82 -3.27 -16.99
CA VAL A 51 -8.18 -3.71 -16.63
C VAL A 51 -8.15 -5.02 -15.82
N GLU A 52 -7.31 -5.98 -16.23
CA GLU A 52 -7.14 -7.25 -15.52
C GLU A 52 -6.45 -7.07 -14.17
N ALA A 53 -5.43 -6.20 -14.11
CA ALA A 53 -4.75 -5.85 -12.87
C ALA A 53 -5.74 -5.28 -11.84
N HIS A 54 -6.61 -4.37 -12.24
CA HIS A 54 -7.67 -3.83 -11.38
C HIS A 54 -8.68 -4.90 -10.96
N ARG A 55 -9.13 -5.76 -11.88
CA ARG A 55 -10.04 -6.85 -11.55
C ARG A 55 -9.43 -7.81 -10.52
N TYR A 56 -8.14 -8.08 -10.60
CA TYR A 56 -7.42 -8.89 -9.62
C TYR A 56 -7.36 -8.20 -8.25
N VAL A 57 -6.95 -6.94 -8.21
CA VAL A 57 -6.86 -6.16 -6.96
C VAL A 57 -8.22 -6.03 -6.27
N ALA A 58 -9.30 -5.84 -7.04
CA ALA A 58 -10.66 -5.70 -6.52
C ALA A 58 -11.18 -6.96 -5.80
N GLN A 59 -10.57 -8.13 -6.01
CA GLN A 59 -10.93 -9.34 -5.28
C GLN A 59 -10.45 -9.34 -3.83
N GLY A 60 -9.53 -8.44 -3.45
CA GLY A 60 -9.05 -8.29 -2.07
C GLY A 60 -8.05 -9.34 -1.60
N HIS A 61 -7.63 -10.27 -2.46
CA HIS A 61 -6.73 -11.38 -2.09
C HIS A 61 -5.26 -11.15 -2.49
N LYS A 62 -4.87 -9.90 -2.77
CA LYS A 62 -3.47 -9.60 -3.12
C LYS A 62 -2.55 -9.83 -1.91
N ARG A 63 -1.47 -10.57 -2.09
CA ARG A 63 -0.45 -10.86 -1.06
C ARG A 63 0.59 -9.74 -0.93
N GLY A 64 0.72 -8.91 -1.95
CA GLY A 64 1.68 -7.81 -2.03
C GLY A 64 1.17 -6.68 -2.92
N ASN A 65 2.09 -5.94 -3.51
CA ASN A 65 1.76 -4.93 -4.50
C ASN A 65 1.64 -5.54 -5.89
N VAL A 66 0.68 -5.03 -6.67
CA VAL A 66 0.52 -5.37 -8.08
C VAL A 66 1.15 -4.24 -8.88
N THR A 67 2.06 -4.58 -9.79
CA THR A 67 2.80 -3.60 -10.59
C THR A 67 2.33 -3.64 -12.05
N LEU A 68 2.42 -2.49 -12.73
CA LEU A 68 2.27 -2.39 -14.18
C LEU A 68 3.64 -2.10 -14.78
N THR A 69 4.02 -2.88 -15.78
CA THR A 69 5.21 -2.63 -16.58
C THR A 69 4.84 -1.70 -17.73
N VAL A 70 5.52 -0.55 -17.79
CA VAL A 70 5.46 0.41 -18.88
C VAL A 70 6.83 0.39 -19.57
N ALA A 71 6.84 0.19 -20.90
CA ALA A 71 8.04 0.20 -21.72
C ALA A 71 8.16 1.53 -22.47
#